data_AF-A0A6J8BIG9-F1
#
_entry.id   AF-A0A6J8BIG9-F1
#
_cell.length_a   1.000
_cell.length_b   1.000
_cell.length_c   1.000
_cell.angle_alpha   90.00
_cell.angle_beta   90.00
_cell.angle_gamma   90.00
#
_symmetry.space_group_name_H-M   'P 1'
#
loop_
_entity.id
_entity.type
_entity.pdbx_description
1 polymer ?
#
loop_
_entity_poly.entity_id
_entity_poly.type
_entity_poly.pdbx_seq_one_letter_code
_entity_poly.pdbx_strand_id
1 'polypeptide(L)'
;MSPKLVLYCYCTCTSTTTLRNDKTVNQFHQGYETENNIRRHDISKTTKLQPQFCIFTMASRYKMFLRLCSEWPVDISKTDRDLGSYIRKVVGERFKLGEASQIDEKECKRQYNALQKINTDYYKMKYEITLRRGCTGLSADELHEHLSTKSMEEMSRDEGIFTRMKKSLE
;
A
#
# COMPACT_ATOMS: atom_id res chain seq x y z
N MET A 1 -22.82 2.36 -8.12
CA MET A 1 -21.62 2.13 -7.29
C MET A 1 -20.81 1.04 -7.95
N SER A 2 -19.75 1.43 -8.67
CA SER A 2 -18.95 0.51 -9.48
C SER A 2 -17.81 -0.10 -8.65
N PRO A 3 -17.53 -1.41 -8.77
CA PRO A 3 -16.42 -2.04 -8.07
C PRO A 3 -15.08 -1.54 -8.65
N LYS A 4 -14.21 -1.03 -7.78
CA LYS A 4 -12.86 -0.57 -8.16
C LYS A 4 -11.96 -1.79 -8.37
N LEU A 5 -11.75 -2.17 -9.63
CA LEU A 5 -10.81 -3.23 -10.03
C LEU A 5 -9.37 -2.68 -10.02
N VAL A 6 -8.59 -3.13 -9.05
CA VAL A 6 -7.16 -2.79 -8.92
C VAL A 6 -6.33 -3.71 -9.81
N LEU A 7 -5.78 -3.18 -10.91
CA LEU A 7 -4.76 -3.87 -11.72
C LEU A 7 -3.39 -3.73 -11.05
N TYR A 8 -2.83 -4.83 -10.55
CA TYR A 8 -1.41 -4.91 -10.20
C TYR A 8 -0.62 -5.49 -11.38
N CYS A 9 0.26 -4.68 -11.95
CA CYS A 9 1.27 -5.12 -12.91
C CYS A 9 2.58 -5.39 -12.17
N TYR A 10 2.92 -6.67 -11.96
CA TYR A 10 4.24 -7.06 -11.47
C TYR A 10 5.21 -7.08 -12.65
N CYS A 11 5.99 -6.01 -12.82
CA CYS A 11 7.13 -6.00 -13.74
C CYS A 11 8.42 -6.14 -12.93
N THR A 12 8.94 -7.36 -12.83
CA THR A 12 10.29 -7.62 -12.33
C THR A 12 11.28 -7.43 -13.49
N CYS A 13 11.74 -6.20 -13.68
CA CYS A 13 12.85 -5.93 -14.60
C CYS A 13 14.13 -5.72 -13.78
N THR A 14 14.95 -6.76 -13.74
CA THR A 14 16.35 -6.69 -13.30
C THR A 14 17.14 -5.92 -14.35
N SER A 15 17.66 -4.75 -13.99
CA SER A 15 18.73 -4.10 -14.73
C SER A 15 19.63 -3.32 -13.78
N THR A 16 20.81 -3.91 -13.59
CA THR A 16 21.98 -3.36 -12.90
C THR A 16 22.67 -2.32 -13.79
N THR A 17 23.41 -1.39 -13.17
CA THR A 17 24.44 -0.48 -13.76
C THR A 17 23.85 0.86 -14.24
N THR A 18 24.27 2.07 -13.84
CA THR A 18 25.62 2.56 -13.48
C THR A 18 25.50 3.87 -12.68
N LEU A 19 26.44 4.10 -11.76
CA LEU A 19 26.67 5.37 -11.06
C LEU A 19 26.97 6.50 -12.05
N ARG A 20 26.31 7.66 -11.88
CA ARG A 20 26.80 8.94 -12.40
C ARG A 20 26.74 9.96 -11.26
N ASN A 21 27.93 10.30 -10.78
CA ASN A 21 28.17 11.42 -9.88
C ASN A 21 27.89 12.71 -10.65
N ASP A 22 27.06 13.59 -10.08
CA ASP A 22 27.18 15.02 -10.34
C ASP A 22 27.12 15.77 -9.01
N LYS A 23 28.25 16.37 -8.68
CA LYS A 23 28.46 17.31 -7.58
C LYS A 23 27.85 18.63 -8.01
N THR A 24 26.85 19.14 -7.31
CA THR A 24 26.58 20.58 -7.29
C THR A 24 25.76 21.00 -6.08
N VAL A 25 26.36 21.94 -5.34
CA VAL A 25 25.76 22.97 -4.49
C VAL A 25 25.39 22.57 -3.05
N ASN A 26 26.45 22.53 -2.23
CA ASN A 26 26.43 23.14 -0.90
C ASN A 26 26.21 24.66 -1.06
N GLN A 27 25.14 25.20 -0.48
CA GLN A 27 25.07 26.56 0.05
C GLN A 27 23.81 26.70 0.91
N PHE A 28 23.88 27.57 1.93
CA PHE A 28 22.89 27.81 2.99
C PHE A 28 22.98 26.94 4.25
N HIS A 29 24.15 26.99 4.89
CA HIS A 29 24.20 27.12 6.34
C HIS A 29 24.77 28.50 6.66
N GLN A 30 23.96 29.35 7.30
CA GLN A 30 24.36 30.36 8.29
C GLN A 30 23.16 31.29 8.58
N GLY A 31 22.82 31.42 9.86
CA GLY A 31 22.00 32.53 10.32
C GLY A 31 20.90 32.16 11.30
N TYR A 32 21.25 31.81 12.54
CA TYR A 32 20.60 32.38 13.72
C TYR A 32 21.39 32.02 14.99
N GLU A 33 22.33 32.87 15.36
CA GLU A 33 22.66 33.04 16.78
C GLU A 33 22.69 34.53 17.08
N THR A 34 22.25 34.84 18.29
CA THR A 34 22.20 36.15 18.97
C THR A 34 21.00 37.03 18.63
N GLU A 35 20.05 37.09 19.57
CA GLU A 35 19.65 38.36 20.18
C GLU A 35 18.94 38.13 21.54
N ASN A 36 19.66 38.56 22.58
CA ASN A 36 19.17 39.33 23.73
C ASN A 36 18.21 38.71 24.75
N ASN A 37 18.84 38.12 25.77
CA ASN A 37 18.42 38.20 27.16
C ASN A 37 18.31 39.68 27.61
N ILE A 38 17.17 40.10 28.17
CA ILE A 38 17.01 40.98 29.37
C ILE A 38 15.53 41.44 29.47
N ARG A 39 14.77 40.80 30.37
CA ARG A 39 13.99 41.42 31.48
C ARG A 39 13.00 40.42 32.04
N ARG A 40 13.33 39.95 33.24
CA ARG A 40 12.39 39.34 34.18
C ARG A 40 11.32 40.38 34.51
N HIS A 41 10.06 40.09 34.21
CA HIS A 41 8.93 40.29 35.10
C HIS A 41 7.70 39.60 34.50
N ASP A 42 6.88 39.03 35.39
CA ASP A 42 5.55 38.44 35.18
C ASP A 42 5.47 36.94 34.89
N ILE A 43 5.73 36.20 35.98
CA ILE A 43 5.04 34.95 36.28
C ILE A 43 3.55 35.26 36.44
N SER A 44 2.76 35.00 35.41
CA SER A 44 1.43 34.37 35.46
C SER A 44 0.58 34.79 34.25
N LYS A 45 -0.05 33.78 33.65
CA LYS A 45 -1.20 33.81 32.72
C LYS A 45 -0.88 33.55 31.25
N THR A 46 -1.73 32.69 30.69
CA THR A 46 -1.81 32.22 29.29
C THR A 46 -1.01 30.96 28.97
N THR A 47 -1.54 29.86 29.50
CA THR A 47 -1.64 28.56 28.85
C THR A 47 -2.07 28.72 27.38
N LYS A 48 -1.14 29.00 26.47
CA LYS A 48 -1.35 28.83 25.02
C LYS A 48 -0.93 27.42 24.68
N LEU A 49 -1.95 26.58 24.56
CA LEU A 49 -1.91 25.24 24.00
C LEU A 49 -0.97 25.22 22.79
N GLN A 50 0.15 24.52 22.97
CA GLN A 50 1.02 24.11 21.88
C GLN A 50 0.16 23.35 20.84
N PRO A 51 0.33 23.60 19.53
CA PRO A 51 -0.34 22.82 18.52
C PRO A 51 0.09 21.36 18.72
N GLN A 52 -0.91 20.51 18.93
CA GLN A 52 -0.74 19.10 19.30
C GLN A 52 0.23 18.41 18.33
N PHE A 53 1.46 18.20 18.78
CA PHE A 53 2.25 17.06 18.33
C PHE A 53 1.47 15.83 18.81
N CYS A 54 0.53 15.38 17.98
CA CYS A 54 -0.22 14.18 18.23
C CYS A 54 0.78 13.03 18.33
N ILE A 55 0.95 12.53 19.55
CA ILE A 55 1.62 11.27 19.80
C ILE A 55 0.85 10.25 18.96
N PHE A 56 1.43 9.76 17.87
CA PHE A 56 0.83 8.71 17.04
C PHE A 56 0.88 7.39 17.83
N THR A 57 -0.05 7.23 18.77
CA THR A 57 -0.20 6.03 19.59
C THR A 57 -0.59 4.84 18.71
N MET A 58 -0.30 3.62 19.14
CA MET A 58 -0.69 2.40 18.41
C MET A 58 -2.20 2.36 18.09
N ALA A 59 -3.03 2.86 19.02
CA ALA A 59 -4.47 2.99 18.82
C ALA A 59 -4.84 3.92 17.65
N SER A 60 -4.10 5.03 17.45
CA SER A 60 -4.34 5.94 16.32
C SER A 60 -4.03 5.28 14.97
N ARG A 61 -2.95 4.48 14.90
CA ARG A 61 -2.53 3.76 13.69
C ARG A 61 -3.52 2.67 13.33
N TYR A 62 -3.95 1.89 14.32
CA TYR A 62 -4.95 0.86 14.12
C TYR A 62 -6.25 1.44 13.53
N LYS A 63 -6.71 2.58 14.05
CA LYS A 63 -7.89 3.30 13.50
C LYS A 63 -7.71 3.70 12.03
N MET A 64 -6.49 4.07 11.61
CA MET A 64 -6.21 4.38 10.20
C MET A 64 -6.38 3.14 9.32
N PHE A 65 -5.88 1.97 9.75
CA PHE A 65 -6.07 0.72 9.04
C PHE A 65 -7.53 0.28 9.01
N LEU A 66 -8.28 0.47 10.10
CA LEU A 66 -9.72 0.17 10.10
C LEU A 66 -10.50 1.01 9.08
N ARG A 67 -10.17 2.30 8.97
CA ARG A 67 -10.76 3.18 7.93
C ARG A 67 -10.42 2.68 6.53
N LEU A 68 -9.15 2.37 6.27
CA LEU A 68 -8.72 1.81 5.00
C LEU A 68 -9.47 0.51 4.67
N CYS A 69 -9.61 -0.40 5.64
CA CYS A 69 -10.38 -1.64 5.46
C CYS A 69 -11.86 -1.36 5.15
N SER A 70 -12.46 -0.32 5.72
CA SER A 70 -13.86 0.03 5.43
C SER A 70 -14.07 0.52 3.99
N GLU A 71 -13.06 1.16 3.41
CA GLU A 71 -13.09 1.63 2.02
C GLU A 71 -12.78 0.50 1.02
N TRP A 72 -12.02 -0.52 1.46
CA TRP A 72 -11.55 -1.59 0.59
C TRP A 72 -12.65 -2.63 0.34
N PRO A 73 -13.11 -2.83 -0.91
CA PRO A 73 -14.13 -3.82 -1.22
C PRO A 73 -13.58 -5.25 -1.14
N VAL A 74 -14.43 -6.22 -0.82
CA VAL A 74 -14.08 -7.65 -0.91
C VAL A 74 -14.61 -8.20 -2.22
N ASP A 75 -13.72 -8.79 -3.02
CA ASP A 75 -14.07 -9.48 -4.25
C ASP A 75 -14.52 -10.93 -3.96
N ILE A 76 -15.82 -11.18 -4.10
CA ILE A 76 -16.44 -12.50 -3.85
C ILE A 76 -15.96 -13.55 -4.86
N SER A 77 -15.57 -13.14 -6.07
CA SER A 77 -15.05 -14.06 -7.10
C SER A 77 -13.67 -14.63 -6.74
N LYS A 78 -12.97 -14.01 -5.79
CA LYS A 78 -11.62 -14.37 -5.37
C LYS A 78 -11.59 -14.84 -3.92
N THR A 79 -12.41 -15.84 -3.61
CA THR A 79 -12.40 -16.49 -2.28
C THR A 79 -10.98 -16.87 -1.88
N ASP A 80 -10.62 -16.57 -0.63
CA ASP A 80 -9.31 -16.79 0.02
C ASP A 80 -8.10 -16.04 -0.55
N ARG A 81 -8.18 -15.50 -1.76
CA ARG A 81 -7.10 -14.74 -2.43
C ARG A 81 -7.39 -13.25 -2.57
N ASP A 82 -8.57 -12.81 -2.13
CA ASP A 82 -8.95 -11.41 -2.12
C ASP A 82 -8.02 -10.59 -1.23
N LEU A 83 -7.49 -9.51 -1.80
CA LEU A 83 -6.55 -8.64 -1.11
C LEU A 83 -7.21 -7.91 0.07
N GLY A 84 -8.49 -7.52 -0.03
CA GLY A 84 -9.20 -6.84 1.05
C GLY A 84 -9.36 -7.74 2.28
N SER A 85 -9.70 -9.00 2.06
CA SER A 85 -9.81 -10.04 3.09
C SER A 85 -8.46 -10.34 3.71
N TYR A 86 -7.41 -10.43 2.89
CA TYR A 86 -6.04 -10.61 3.37
C TYR A 86 -5.57 -9.45 4.24
N ILE A 87 -5.80 -8.20 3.84
CA ILE A 87 -5.43 -7.02 4.63
C ILE A 87 -6.11 -7.05 6.01
N ARG A 88 -7.41 -7.36 6.07
CA ARG A 88 -8.15 -7.47 7.35
C ARG A 88 -7.53 -8.52 8.27
N LYS A 89 -7.18 -9.69 7.72
CA LYS A 89 -6.53 -10.77 8.47
C LYS A 89 -5.19 -10.31 9.04
N VAL A 90 -4.31 -9.76 8.20
CA VAL A 90 -2.98 -9.30 8.63
C VAL A 90 -3.06 -8.18 9.66
N VAL A 91 -3.98 -7.22 9.49
CA VAL A 91 -4.21 -6.15 10.48
C VAL A 91 -4.67 -6.73 11.81
N GLY A 92 -5.61 -7.69 11.80
CA GLY A 92 -6.05 -8.37 13.03
C GLY A 92 -4.92 -9.11 13.75
N GLU A 93 -4.05 -9.79 13.01
CA GLU A 93 -2.90 -10.52 13.56
C GLU A 93 -1.83 -9.58 14.13
N ARG A 94 -1.46 -8.53 13.39
CA ARG A 94 -0.39 -7.59 13.78
C ARG A 94 -0.76 -6.73 14.98
N PHE A 95 -2.04 -6.33 15.08
CA PHE A 95 -2.53 -5.48 16.16
C PHE A 95 -3.19 -6.26 17.30
N LYS A 96 -3.06 -7.59 17.35
CA LYS A 96 -3.68 -8.45 18.37
C LYS A 96 -3.33 -8.04 19.80
N LEU A 97 -2.13 -7.52 20.04
CA LEU A 97 -1.64 -7.10 21.37
C LEU A 97 -1.81 -5.59 21.63
N GLY A 98 -2.46 -4.85 20.73
CA GLY A 98 -2.75 -3.42 20.91
C GLY A 98 -1.50 -2.58 21.12
N GLU A 99 -1.39 -1.96 22.30
CA GLU A 99 -0.23 -1.12 22.67
C GLU A 99 1.04 -1.94 22.98
N ALA A 100 0.89 -3.23 23.31
CA ALA A 100 2.03 -4.12 23.53
C ALA A 100 2.58 -4.74 22.23
N SER A 101 1.94 -4.48 21.08
CA SER A 101 2.47 -4.91 19.78
C SER A 101 3.76 -4.16 19.43
N GLN A 102 4.89 -4.87 19.34
CA GLN A 102 6.14 -4.32 18.80
C GLN A 102 6.05 -4.21 17.27
N ILE A 103 5.61 -3.05 16.77
CA ILE A 103 5.57 -2.75 15.34
C ILE A 103 6.51 -1.58 15.06
N ASP A 104 7.38 -1.72 14.05
CA ASP A 104 8.16 -0.59 13.54
C ASP A 104 7.23 0.46 12.93
N GLU A 105 7.21 1.64 13.55
CA GLU A 105 6.42 2.78 13.14
C GLU A 105 6.68 3.18 11.68
N LYS A 106 7.95 3.20 11.26
CA LYS A 106 8.33 3.68 9.92
C LYS A 106 7.80 2.73 8.87
N GLU A 107 7.93 1.44 9.11
CA GLU A 107 7.42 0.40 8.22
C GLU A 107 5.88 0.40 8.17
N CYS A 108 5.22 0.53 9.33
CA CYS A 108 3.77 0.64 9.44
C CYS A 108 3.22 1.80 8.60
N LYS A 109 3.86 2.98 8.69
CA LYS A 109 3.50 4.15 7.89
C LYS A 109 3.76 3.93 6.40
N ARG A 110 4.87 3.28 6.04
CA ARG A 110 5.20 2.95 4.66
C ARG A 110 4.15 2.04 4.04
N GLN A 111 3.73 0.99 4.75
CA GLN A 111 2.70 0.05 4.32
C GLN A 111 1.35 0.73 4.16
N TYR A 112 0.93 1.51 5.16
CA TYR A 112 -0.32 2.27 5.08
C TYR A 112 -0.35 3.19 3.86
N ASN A 113 0.71 3.97 3.64
CA ASN A 113 0.79 4.88 2.50
C ASN A 113 0.77 4.14 1.16
N ALA A 114 1.40 2.97 1.07
CA ALA A 114 1.35 2.15 -0.13
C ALA A 114 -0.07 1.69 -0.42
N LEU A 115 -0.76 1.11 0.57
CA LEU A 115 -2.14 0.65 0.41
C LEU A 115 -3.10 1.81 0.10
N GLN A 116 -2.95 2.95 0.76
CA GLN A 116 -3.78 4.13 0.49
C GLN A 116 -3.64 4.59 -0.97
N LYS A 117 -2.42 4.61 -1.51
CA LYS A 117 -2.18 4.97 -2.93
C LYS A 117 -2.85 4.00 -3.90
N ILE A 118 -2.95 2.73 -3.54
CA ILE A 118 -3.65 1.74 -4.34
C ILE A 118 -5.16 2.00 -4.28
N ASN A 119 -5.73 2.16 -3.09
CA ASN A 119 -7.16 2.39 -2.91
C ASN A 119 -7.67 3.67 -3.59
N THR A 120 -6.84 4.71 -3.62
CA THR A 120 -7.16 5.99 -4.27
C THR A 120 -6.83 6.02 -5.76
N ASP A 121 -6.39 4.90 -6.36
CA ASP A 121 -5.96 4.84 -7.75
C ASP A 121 -4.88 5.90 -8.09
N TYR A 122 -4.04 6.26 -7.12
CA TYR A 122 -3.13 7.41 -7.22
C TYR A 122 -2.25 7.37 -8.48
N TYR A 123 -1.67 6.20 -8.80
CA TYR A 123 -0.78 6.08 -9.96
C TYR A 123 -1.54 6.06 -11.29
N LYS A 124 -2.78 5.55 -11.30
CA LYS A 124 -3.66 5.60 -12.46
C LYS A 124 -4.06 7.03 -12.80
N MET A 125 -4.23 7.88 -11.78
CA MET A 125 -4.52 9.30 -11.96
C MET A 125 -3.26 10.14 -12.25
N LYS A 126 -2.13 9.77 -11.64
CA LYS A 126 -0.87 10.51 -11.80
C LYS A 126 -0.26 10.36 -13.19
N TYR A 127 -0.37 9.17 -13.77
CA TYR A 127 0.21 8.87 -15.07
C TYR A 127 -0.91 8.54 -16.03
N GLU A 128 -1.05 9.34 -17.09
CA GLU A 128 -1.99 9.07 -18.16
C GLU A 128 -1.53 7.85 -18.95
N ILE A 129 -2.25 6.74 -18.80
CA ILE A 129 -1.97 5.52 -19.55
C ILE A 129 -2.80 5.55 -20.83
N THR A 130 -2.15 5.75 -21.98
CA THR A 130 -2.80 5.76 -23.30
C THR A 130 -3.34 4.38 -23.69
N LEU A 131 -2.70 3.30 -23.22
CA LEU A 131 -3.09 1.92 -23.50
C LEU A 131 -3.99 1.36 -22.40
N ARG A 132 -5.28 1.18 -22.70
CA ARG A 132 -6.26 0.64 -21.74
C ARG A 132 -6.20 -0.89 -21.56
N ARG A 133 -5.28 -1.57 -22.26
CA ARG A 133 -5.10 -3.04 -22.19
C ARG A 133 -3.80 -3.37 -21.48
N GLY A 134 -3.84 -4.35 -20.59
CA GLY A 134 -2.66 -4.88 -19.91
C GLY A 134 -1.85 -5.83 -20.79
N CYS A 135 -0.80 -6.41 -20.21
CA CYS A 135 0.07 -7.39 -20.89
C CYS A 135 -0.69 -8.62 -21.44
N THR A 136 -1.83 -8.97 -20.84
CA THR A 136 -2.67 -10.09 -21.28
C THR A 136 -3.50 -9.77 -22.52
N GLY A 137 -3.59 -8.50 -22.93
CA GLY A 137 -4.48 -8.06 -24.01
C GLY A 137 -5.98 -8.07 -23.67
N LEU A 138 -6.35 -8.65 -22.53
CA LEU A 138 -7.73 -8.75 -22.04
C LEU A 138 -8.24 -7.41 -21.50
N SER A 139 -9.55 -7.21 -21.59
CA SER A 139 -10.24 -6.13 -20.87
C SER A 139 -10.28 -6.41 -19.36
N ALA A 140 -10.65 -5.40 -18.57
CA ALA A 140 -10.71 -5.52 -17.12
C ALA A 140 -11.75 -6.55 -16.65
N ASP A 141 -12.87 -6.65 -17.36
CA ASP A 141 -13.97 -7.55 -17.02
C ASP A 141 -13.63 -9.01 -17.39
N GLU A 142 -13.05 -9.22 -18.57
CA GLU A 142 -12.53 -10.53 -18.99
C GLU A 142 -11.42 -11.01 -18.06
N LEU A 143 -10.52 -10.11 -17.64
CA LEU A 143 -9.47 -10.44 -16.70
C LEU A 143 -10.04 -10.75 -15.31
N HIS A 144 -11.10 -10.07 -14.88
CA HIS A 144 -11.78 -10.37 -13.62
C HIS A 144 -12.38 -11.77 -13.63
N GLU A 145 -13.09 -12.14 -14.69
CA GLU A 145 -13.66 -13.47 -14.87
C GLU A 145 -12.57 -14.56 -14.93
N HIS A 146 -11.52 -14.33 -15.72
CA HIS A 146 -10.40 -15.27 -15.86
C HIS A 146 -9.64 -15.50 -14.54
N LEU A 147 -9.58 -14.49 -13.66
CA LEU A 147 -8.92 -14.59 -12.35
C LEU A 147 -9.83 -15.10 -11.23
N SER A 148 -11.12 -15.34 -11.52
CA SER A 148 -12.08 -15.91 -10.58
C SER A 148 -11.64 -17.30 -10.12
N THR A 149 -11.94 -17.65 -8.87
CA THR A 149 -11.68 -19.00 -8.33
C THR A 149 -12.29 -20.08 -9.20
N LYS A 150 -13.52 -19.86 -9.70
CA LYS A 150 -14.19 -20.79 -10.61
C LYS A 150 -13.36 -21.07 -11.87
N SER A 151 -12.86 -20.02 -12.52
CA SER A 151 -12.10 -20.17 -13.78
C SER A 151 -10.78 -20.89 -13.54
N MET A 152 -10.10 -20.62 -12.42
CA MET A 152 -8.86 -21.32 -12.10
C MET A 152 -9.09 -22.78 -11.69
N GLU A 153 -10.17 -23.08 -10.97
CA GLU A 153 -10.53 -24.46 -10.62
C GLU A 153 -10.83 -25.26 -11.88
N GLU A 154 -11.56 -24.69 -12.84
CA GLU A 154 -11.83 -25.32 -14.13
C GLU A 154 -10.53 -25.59 -14.90
N MET A 155 -9.64 -24.60 -14.99
CA MET A 155 -8.32 -24.76 -15.61
C MET A 155 -7.45 -25.81 -14.92
N SER A 156 -7.60 -25.98 -13.60
CA SER A 156 -6.86 -27.01 -12.84
C SER A 156 -7.40 -28.43 -13.04
N ARG A 157 -8.65 -28.58 -13.49
CA ARG A 157 -9.27 -29.89 -13.78
C ARG A 157 -8.90 -30.39 -15.18
N ASP A 158 -8.60 -29.49 -16.10
CA ASP A 158 -8.11 -29.86 -17.42
C ASP A 158 -6.69 -30.42 -17.31
N GLU A 159 -6.59 -31.73 -17.51
CA GLU A 159 -5.33 -32.43 -17.60
C GLU A 159 -4.51 -31.88 -18.78
N GLY A 160 -3.30 -31.40 -18.50
CA GLY A 160 -2.42 -30.88 -19.53
C GLY A 160 -2.22 -31.88 -20.66
N ILE A 161 -2.04 -31.37 -21.89
CA ILE A 161 -1.82 -32.17 -23.09
C ILE A 161 -0.74 -33.25 -22.86
N PHE A 162 0.31 -32.91 -22.11
CA PHE A 162 1.38 -33.82 -21.73
C PHE A 162 0.90 -34.97 -20.83
N THR A 163 0.06 -34.70 -19.84
CA THR A 163 -0.53 -35.72 -18.96
C THR A 163 -1.46 -36.65 -19.74
N ARG A 164 -2.23 -36.10 -20.68
CA ARG A 164 -3.12 -36.88 -21.56
C ARG A 164 -2.35 -37.77 -22.52
N MET A 165 -1.27 -37.27 -23.12
CA MET A 165 -0.38 -38.06 -23.97
C MET A 165 0.28 -39.21 -23.21
N LYS A 166 0.76 -38.94 -21.98
CA LYS A 166 1.34 -39.98 -21.12
C LYS A 166 0.33 -41.10 -20.81
N LYS A 167 -0.91 -40.75 -20.44
CA LYS A 167 -2.00 -41.72 -20.18
C LYS A 167 -2.42 -42.54 -21.42
N SER A 168 -2.10 -42.07 -22.64
CA SER A 168 -2.42 -42.80 -23.89
C SER A 168 -1.27 -43.70 -24.36
N LEU A 169 -0.11 -43.62 -23.72
CA LEU A 169 1.07 -44.44 -23.99
C LEU A 169 1.24 -45.59 -22.98
N GLU A 170 0.47 -45.56 -21.88
CA GLU A 170 0.30 -46.64 -20.92
C GLU A 170 -0.93 -47.49 -21.31
#